data_AF-A0A2P4T9U3-F1
#
_entry.id   AF-A0A2P4T9U3-F1
#
_cell.length_a   1.000
_cell.length_b   1.000
_cell.length_c   1.000
_cell.angle_alpha   90.00
_cell.angle_beta   90.00
_cell.angle_gamma   90.00
#
_symmetry.space_group_name_H-M   'P 1'
#
loop_
_entity.id
_entity.type
_entity.pdbx_description
1 polymer ?
#
loop_
_entity_poly.entity_id
_entity_poly.type
_entity_poly.pdbx_seq_one_letter_code
_entity_poly.pdbx_strand_id
1 'polypeptide(L)'
;MALPTGRRSAGRCRARYSPETWEVLRALMEESKLTSFQRRCLMDCLRRDLEREKQRLQNILATGKDVVEHRVKQIPVQTKEEETPELDRFEELVNEVRERREFLAEMEALGQGKKYQRMIFTEISQKIREMEIIDKKRSEEVKEIMTKDLPSGNKSGLFN
;
A
#
# COMPACT_ATOMS: atom_id res chain seq x y z
N MET A 1 14.72 -50.02 -16.65
CA MET A 1 15.11 -49.04 -15.61
C MET A 1 14.68 -47.66 -16.10
N ALA A 2 13.65 -47.06 -15.50
CA ALA A 2 13.25 -45.69 -15.80
C ALA A 2 13.53 -44.84 -14.55
N LEU A 3 14.38 -43.83 -14.68
CA LEU A 3 14.60 -42.82 -13.65
C LEU A 3 13.44 -41.82 -13.68
N PRO A 4 12.86 -41.42 -12.54
CA PRO A 4 11.92 -40.31 -12.52
C PRO A 4 12.70 -39.01 -12.30
N THR A 5 12.81 -38.19 -13.34
CA THR A 5 13.15 -36.77 -13.19
C THR A 5 11.88 -35.95 -13.32
N GLY A 6 11.40 -35.40 -12.21
CA GLY A 6 10.31 -34.44 -12.18
C GLY A 6 10.48 -33.54 -10.97
N ARG A 7 11.10 -32.37 -11.18
CA ARG A 7 11.37 -31.35 -10.17
C ARG A 7 10.12 -31.02 -9.38
N ARG A 8 10.22 -31.06 -8.05
CA ARG A 8 9.26 -30.39 -7.17
C ARG A 8 9.36 -28.90 -7.47
N SER A 9 8.28 -28.32 -7.97
CA SER A 9 8.11 -26.88 -8.07
C SER A 9 8.25 -26.31 -6.67
N ALA A 10 9.39 -25.69 -6.36
CA ALA A 10 9.54 -24.89 -5.16
C ALA A 10 8.59 -23.71 -5.30
N GLY A 11 7.40 -23.84 -4.71
CA GLY A 11 6.49 -22.71 -4.55
C GLY A 11 7.25 -21.58 -3.88
N ARG A 12 7.27 -20.42 -4.51
CA ARG A 12 7.76 -19.20 -3.87
C ARG A 12 6.84 -18.88 -2.70
N CYS A 13 7.18 -19.38 -1.52
CA CYS A 13 6.54 -18.94 -0.28
C CYS A 13 6.91 -17.46 -0.08
N ARG A 14 5.94 -16.58 -0.27
CA ARG A 14 6.06 -15.18 0.14
C ARG A 14 6.20 -15.19 1.67
N ALA A 15 7.29 -14.66 2.21
CA ALA A 15 7.45 -14.62 3.66
C ALA A 15 6.38 -13.69 4.22
N ARG A 16 5.58 -14.19 5.16
CA ARG A 16 4.52 -13.45 5.85
C ARG A 16 4.65 -13.72 7.33
N TYR A 17 4.42 -12.69 8.15
CA TYR A 17 4.31 -12.89 9.60
C TYR A 17 3.13 -13.78 9.93
N SER A 18 3.28 -14.54 11.03
CA SER A 18 2.23 -15.39 11.59
C SER A 18 1.04 -14.55 12.06
N PRO A 19 -0.21 -15.07 12.04
CA PRO A 19 -1.37 -14.36 12.55
C PRO A 19 -1.17 -13.79 13.96
N GLU A 20 -0.52 -14.56 14.84
CA GLU A 20 -0.24 -14.18 16.23
C GLU A 20 0.72 -12.97 16.30
N THR A 21 1.70 -12.91 15.39
CA THR A 21 2.61 -11.76 15.29
C THR A 21 1.88 -10.51 14.80
N TRP A 22 0.93 -10.67 13.89
CA TRP A 22 0.09 -9.56 13.42
C TRP A 22 -0.81 -8.99 14.52
N GLU A 23 -1.36 -9.85 15.39
CA GLU A 23 -2.13 -9.41 16.55
C GLU A 23 -1.29 -8.56 17.51
N VAL A 24 -0.08 -9.02 17.83
CA VAL A 24 0.85 -8.27 18.70
C VAL A 24 1.22 -6.93 18.07
N LEU A 25 1.58 -6.90 16.79
CA LEU A 25 1.92 -5.65 16.09
C LEU A 25 0.74 -4.67 16.08
N ARG A 26 -0.49 -5.17 15.88
CA ARG A 26 -1.71 -4.36 15.91
C ARG A 26 -1.92 -3.74 17.28
N ALA A 27 -1.82 -4.54 18.34
CA ALA A 27 -1.97 -4.06 19.72
C ALA A 27 -0.93 -2.97 20.05
N LEU A 28 0.34 -3.19 19.71
CA LEU A 28 1.41 -2.21 19.95
C LEU A 28 1.16 -0.88 19.22
N MET A 29 0.65 -0.93 17.99
CA MET A 29 0.32 0.27 17.22
C MET A 29 -0.83 1.07 17.83
N GLU A 30 -1.83 0.37 18.38
CA GLU A 30 -2.98 0.97 19.05
C GLU A 30 -2.57 1.62 20.38
N GLU A 31 -1.81 0.90 21.21
CA GLU A 31 -1.29 1.39 22.49
C GLU A 31 -0.41 2.63 22.32
N SER A 32 0.43 2.63 21.28
CA SER A 32 1.32 3.75 20.96
C SER A 32 0.61 4.92 20.26
N LYS A 33 -0.70 4.80 20.00
CA LYS A 33 -1.53 5.79 19.29
C LYS A 33 -0.91 6.24 17.96
N LEU A 34 -0.30 5.32 17.20
CA LEU A 34 0.24 5.64 15.88
C LEU A 34 -0.90 6.13 14.99
N THR A 35 -0.66 7.14 14.16
CA THR A 35 -1.62 7.51 13.11
C THR A 35 -1.71 6.40 12.06
N SER A 36 -2.80 6.35 11.32
CA SER A 36 -2.96 5.44 10.17
C SER A 36 -1.76 5.48 9.21
N PHE A 37 -1.28 6.67 8.90
CA PHE A 37 -0.05 6.86 8.11
C PHE A 37 1.17 6.16 8.72
N GLN A 38 1.41 6.36 10.02
CA GLN A 38 2.55 5.76 10.72
C GLN A 38 2.44 4.23 10.76
N ARG A 39 1.23 3.70 10.99
CA ARG A 39 0.96 2.25 10.96
C ARG A 39 1.34 1.66 9.61
N ARG A 40 0.90 2.28 8.51
CA ARG A 40 1.23 1.84 7.16
C ARG A 40 2.73 1.91 6.86
N CYS A 41 3.38 3.03 7.17
CA CYS A 41 4.82 3.17 6.95
C CYS A 41 5.61 2.09 7.71
N LEU A 42 5.21 1.79 8.95
CA LEU A 42 5.83 0.72 9.73
C LEU A 42 5.61 -0.65 9.08
N MET A 43 4.40 -0.95 8.61
CA MET A 43 4.10 -2.21 7.93
C MET A 43 4.87 -2.40 6.62
N ASP A 44 5.05 -1.33 5.86
CA ASP A 44 5.86 -1.35 4.66
C ASP A 44 7.35 -1.58 4.96
N CYS A 45 7.86 -0.96 6.02
CA CYS A 45 9.23 -1.21 6.49
C CYS A 45 9.44 -2.67 6.87
N LEU A 46 8.57 -3.20 7.73
CA LEU A 46 8.65 -4.58 8.21
C LEU A 46 8.57 -5.61 7.09
N ARG A 47 7.70 -5.38 6.10
CA ARG A 47 7.60 -6.24 4.91
C ARG A 47 8.89 -6.25 4.09
N ARG A 48 9.51 -5.08 3.88
CA ARG A 48 10.78 -4.97 3.13
C ARG A 48 11.93 -5.65 3.88
N ASP A 49 11.99 -5.48 5.20
CA ASP A 49 13.02 -6.10 6.03
C ASP A 49 12.89 -7.62 6.03
N LEU A 50 11.66 -8.15 6.09
CA LEU A 50 11.41 -9.59 6.00
C LEU A 50 11.84 -10.17 4.65
N GLU A 51 11.60 -9.47 3.54
CA GLU A 51 12.06 -9.90 2.21
C GLU A 51 13.59 -9.87 2.11
N ARG A 52 14.22 -8.82 2.66
CA ARG A 52 15.69 -8.73 2.72
C ARG A 52 16.28 -9.89 3.53
N GLU A 53 15.71 -10.19 4.69
CA GLU A 53 16.20 -11.28 5.55
C GLU A 53 16.00 -12.65 4.89
N LYS A 54 14.86 -12.87 4.22
CA LYS A 54 14.65 -14.07 3.41
C LYS A 54 15.73 -14.23 2.33
N GLN A 55 16.05 -13.16 1.61
CA GLN A 55 17.11 -13.20 0.59
C GLN A 55 18.48 -13.51 1.21
N ARG A 56 18.78 -12.92 2.37
CA ARG A 56 20.01 -13.21 3.13
C ARG A 56 20.12 -14.68 3.49
N LEU A 57 19.07 -15.23 4.10
CA LEU A 57 19.01 -16.65 4.49
C LEU A 57 19.08 -17.57 3.28
N GLN A 58 18.44 -17.23 2.17
CA GLN A 58 18.55 -17.99 0.93
C GLN A 58 19.99 -18.03 0.41
N ASN A 59 20.72 -16.92 0.45
CA ASN A 59 22.13 -16.85 0.05
C ASN A 59 23.02 -17.71 0.96
N ILE A 60 22.76 -17.69 2.27
CA ILE A 60 23.49 -18.49 3.26
C ILE A 60 23.23 -19.98 3.03
N LEU A 61 21.98 -20.40 2.86
CA LEU A 61 21.63 -21.82 2.70
C LEU A 61 22.08 -22.38 1.35
N ALA A 62 22.02 -21.59 0.28
CA ALA A 62 22.42 -22.03 -1.06
C ALA A 62 23.95 -22.02 -1.25
N THR A 63 24.65 -21.00 -0.75
CA THR A 63 26.05 -20.71 -1.12
C THR A 63 26.99 -20.66 0.09
N GLY A 64 26.46 -20.67 1.32
CA GLY A 64 27.27 -20.59 2.55
C GLY A 64 27.91 -19.22 2.80
N LYS A 65 27.52 -18.18 2.04
CA LYS A 65 28.10 -16.83 2.13
C LYS A 65 27.01 -15.77 2.32
N ASP A 66 27.24 -14.89 3.29
CA ASP A 66 26.41 -13.71 3.54
C ASP A 66 26.80 -12.57 2.59
N VAL A 67 26.49 -12.70 1.29
CA VAL A 67 26.71 -11.63 0.32
C VAL A 67 25.43 -10.82 0.21
N VAL A 68 25.32 -9.75 1.00
CA VAL A 68 24.43 -8.63 0.72
C VAL A 68 25.25 -7.59 -0.03
N GLU A 69 25.25 -7.64 -1.37
CA GLU A 69 25.71 -6.51 -2.18
C GLU A 69 24.78 -5.32 -1.88
N HIS A 70 25.24 -4.43 -1.00
CA HIS A 70 24.57 -3.18 -0.70
C HIS A 70 24.73 -2.23 -1.90
N ARG A 71 23.95 -2.45 -2.97
CA ARG A 71 23.76 -1.41 -3.98
C ARG A 71 22.77 -0.39 -3.44
N VAL A 72 23.32 0.67 -2.87
CA VAL A 72 22.67 1.97 -2.75
C VAL A 72 22.29 2.41 -4.17
N LYS A 73 21.07 2.11 -4.60
CA LYS A 73 20.42 2.79 -5.73
C LYS A 73 19.05 3.26 -5.29
N GLN A 74 18.90 4.57 -5.33
CA GLN A 74 17.64 5.26 -5.23
C GLN A 74 16.68 4.76 -6.33
N ILE A 75 15.48 4.31 -5.92
CA ILE A 75 14.13 4.43 -6.52
C ILE A 75 14.02 4.30 -8.07
N PRO A 76 13.24 3.34 -8.62
CA PRO A 76 11.79 3.52 -8.72
C PRO A 76 10.90 2.29 -8.47
N VAL A 77 9.74 2.63 -7.89
CA VAL A 77 8.43 1.97 -7.98
C VAL A 77 8.29 1.05 -9.19
N GLN A 78 7.96 -0.23 -8.93
CA GLN A 78 6.92 -1.02 -9.59
C GLN A 78 7.08 -2.49 -9.19
N THR A 79 6.43 -2.89 -8.10
CA THR A 79 6.07 -4.28 -7.88
C THR A 79 4.60 -4.39 -8.23
N LYS A 80 4.31 -4.90 -9.43
CA LYS A 80 2.97 -5.31 -9.84
C LYS A 80 2.56 -6.48 -8.96
N GLU A 81 1.81 -6.22 -7.91
CA GLU A 81 1.11 -7.24 -7.13
C GLU A 81 -0.29 -6.69 -6.84
N GLU A 82 -1.27 -7.23 -7.58
CA GLU A 82 -2.71 -7.22 -7.29
C GLU A 82 -3.35 -5.82 -7.14
N GLU A 83 -3.86 -5.29 -8.26
CA GLU A 83 -4.80 -4.16 -8.27
C GLU A 83 -6.13 -4.55 -7.63
N THR A 84 -6.17 -4.61 -6.29
CA THR A 84 -7.25 -4.01 -5.49
C THR A 84 -6.72 -3.43 -4.16
N PRO A 85 -5.99 -2.28 -4.17
CA PRO A 85 -5.70 -1.53 -2.94
C PRO A 85 -6.27 -0.10 -2.93
N GLU A 86 -6.99 0.34 -3.98
CA GLU A 86 -7.32 1.77 -4.09
C GLU A 86 -8.35 2.25 -3.06
N LEU A 87 -9.29 1.39 -2.64
CA LEU A 87 -10.30 1.71 -1.61
C LEU A 87 -9.68 1.96 -0.23
N ASP A 88 -8.65 1.18 0.12
CA ASP A 88 -7.99 1.25 1.42
C ASP A 88 -7.29 2.61 1.59
N ARG A 89 -6.64 3.14 0.54
CA ARG A 89 -6.00 4.47 0.62
C ARG A 89 -6.98 5.61 0.85
N PHE A 90 -8.15 5.56 0.20
CA PHE A 90 -9.18 6.59 0.37
C PHE A 90 -9.73 6.58 1.80
N GLU A 91 -10.07 5.39 2.30
CA GLU A 91 -10.57 5.20 3.67
C GLU A 91 -9.52 5.61 4.72
N GLU A 92 -8.24 5.26 4.50
CA GLU A 92 -7.12 5.75 5.30
C GLU A 92 -7.09 7.28 5.34
N LEU A 93 -7.19 7.97 4.20
CA LEU A 93 -7.16 9.44 4.16
C LEU A 93 -8.33 10.06 4.93
N VAL A 94 -9.52 9.48 4.85
CA VAL A 94 -10.69 9.90 5.64
C VAL A 94 -10.40 9.76 7.13
N ASN A 95 -9.82 8.62 7.54
CA ASN A 95 -9.42 8.38 8.92
C ASN A 95 -8.34 9.36 9.39
N GLU A 96 -7.31 9.60 8.57
CA GLU A 96 -6.25 10.56 8.87
C GLU A 96 -6.81 12.00 9.02
N VAL A 97 -7.79 12.41 8.20
CA VAL A 97 -8.46 13.71 8.36
C VAL A 97 -9.25 13.76 9.67
N ARG A 98 -9.98 12.69 10.02
CA ARG A 98 -10.74 12.61 11.26
C ARG A 98 -9.82 12.71 12.49
N GLU A 99 -8.75 11.91 12.54
CA GLU A 99 -7.73 11.93 13.60
C GLU A 99 -7.16 13.35 13.81
N ARG A 100 -6.89 14.08 12.72
CA ARG A 100 -6.35 15.46 12.80
C ARG A 100 -7.37 16.46 13.31
N ARG A 101 -8.65 16.30 12.95
CA ARG A 101 -9.74 17.13 13.50
C ARG A 101 -9.95 16.87 14.98
N GLU A 102 -9.94 15.61 15.39
CA GLU A 102 -10.05 15.21 16.81
C GLU A 102 -8.89 15.77 17.63
N PHE A 103 -7.65 15.63 17.13
CA PHE A 103 -6.48 16.23 17.76
C PHE A 103 -6.61 17.75 17.94
N LEU A 104 -7.10 18.47 16.93
CA LEU A 104 -7.31 19.90 17.04
C LEU A 104 -8.37 20.25 18.10
N ALA A 105 -9.46 19.47 18.17
CA ALA A 105 -10.50 19.65 19.18
C ALA A 105 -9.98 19.39 20.60
N GLU A 106 -9.15 18.35 20.80
CA GLU A 106 -8.49 18.09 22.08
C GLU A 106 -7.57 19.26 22.48
N MET A 107 -6.77 19.76 21.54
CA MET A 107 -5.88 20.90 21.80
C MET A 107 -6.65 22.20 22.05
N GLU A 108 -7.81 22.38 21.43
CA GLU A 108 -8.70 23.52 21.68
C GLU A 108 -9.34 23.43 23.07
N ALA A 109 -9.78 22.24 23.50
CA ALA A 109 -10.27 22.00 24.86
C ALA A 109 -9.20 22.29 25.93
N LEU A 110 -7.91 22.08 25.60
CA LEU A 110 -6.77 22.46 26.44
C LEU A 110 -6.36 23.94 26.29
N GLY A 111 -7.05 24.74 25.49
CA GLY A 111 -6.76 26.15 25.22
C GLY A 111 -5.54 26.40 24.33
N GLN A 112 -4.93 25.35 23.78
CA GLN A 112 -3.74 25.42 22.92
C GLN A 112 -4.05 25.38 21.41
N GLY A 113 -5.33 25.38 21.02
CA GLY A 113 -5.77 25.24 19.63
C GLY A 113 -5.04 26.18 18.66
N LYS A 114 -4.87 27.46 19.02
CA LYS A 114 -4.19 28.48 18.19
C LYS A 114 -2.76 28.10 17.78
N LYS A 115 -2.05 27.32 18.60
CA LYS A 115 -0.67 26.89 18.32
C LYS A 115 -0.61 25.88 17.17
N TYR A 116 -1.59 24.98 17.11
CA TYR A 116 -1.59 23.85 16.18
C TYR A 116 -2.51 24.08 14.98
N GLN A 117 -3.48 24.97 15.10
CA GLN A 117 -4.53 25.23 14.10
C GLN A 117 -4.00 25.39 12.68
N ARG A 118 -3.00 26.25 12.45
CA ARG A 118 -2.42 26.46 11.11
C ARG A 118 -1.80 25.19 10.54
N MET A 119 -1.02 24.48 11.35
CA MET A 119 -0.34 23.25 10.95
C MET A 119 -1.36 22.17 10.61
N ILE A 120 -2.34 21.95 11.49
CA ILE A 120 -3.37 20.93 11.29
C ILE A 120 -4.23 21.24 10.06
N PHE A 121 -4.63 22.50 9.84
CA PHE A 121 -5.39 22.85 8.63
C PHE A 121 -4.60 22.62 7.34
N THR A 122 -3.29 22.90 7.33
CA THR A 122 -2.46 22.61 6.16
C THR A 122 -2.40 21.11 5.88
N GLU A 123 -2.29 20.28 6.91
CA GLU A 123 -2.27 18.83 6.77
C GLU A 123 -3.62 18.27 6.31
N ILE A 124 -4.74 18.76 6.86
CA ILE A 124 -6.08 18.39 6.42
C ILE A 124 -6.27 18.75 4.95
N SER A 125 -5.86 19.96 4.55
CA SER A 125 -5.95 20.41 3.16
C SER A 125 -5.13 19.54 2.21
N GLN A 126 -3.94 19.12 2.63
CA GLN A 126 -3.10 18.21 1.84
C GLN A 126 -3.78 16.84 1.66
N LYS A 127 -4.38 16.29 2.72
CA LYS A 127 -5.09 14.99 2.67
C LYS A 127 -6.34 15.05 1.81
N ILE A 128 -7.11 16.13 1.89
CA ILE A 128 -8.29 16.35 1.03
C ILE A 128 -7.87 16.40 -0.44
N ARG A 129 -6.79 17.11 -0.77
CA ARG A 129 -6.29 17.16 -2.15
C ARG A 129 -5.88 15.78 -2.67
N GLU A 130 -5.24 14.96 -1.84
CA GLU A 130 -4.89 13.59 -2.22
C GLU A 130 -6.15 12.76 -2.50
N MET A 131 -7.18 12.93 -1.68
CA MET A 131 -8.49 12.29 -1.84
C MET A 131 -9.17 12.69 -3.17
N GLU A 132 -9.17 13.98 -3.51
CA GLU A 132 -9.69 14.50 -4.78
C GLU A 132 -8.99 13.90 -6.00
N ILE A 133 -7.67 13.70 -5.92
CA ILE A 133 -6.90 13.08 -7.00
C ILE A 133 -7.33 11.63 -7.21
N ILE A 134 -7.52 10.87 -6.13
CA ILE A 134 -7.98 9.48 -6.18
C ILE A 134 -9.38 9.41 -6.80
N ASP A 135 -10.31 10.25 -6.36
CA ASP A 135 -11.68 10.26 -6.91
C ASP A 135 -11.71 10.65 -8.39
N LYS A 136 -10.88 11.62 -8.78
CA LYS A 136 -10.76 12.00 -10.18
C LYS A 136 -10.28 10.82 -11.02
N LYS A 137 -9.23 10.12 -10.59
CA LYS A 137 -8.69 8.95 -11.27
C LYS A 137 -9.72 7.83 -11.41
N ARG A 138 -10.45 7.50 -10.35
CA ARG A 138 -11.55 6.50 -10.40
C ARG A 138 -12.63 6.89 -11.38
N SER A 139 -13.02 8.16 -11.39
CA SER A 139 -14.05 8.64 -12.31
C SER A 139 -13.62 8.54 -13.78
N GLU A 140 -12.32 8.67 -14.05
CA GLU A 140 -11.73 8.49 -15.39
C GLU A 140 -11.72 7.01 -15.79
N GLU A 141 -11.33 6.10 -14.89
CA GLU A 141 -11.35 4.65 -15.12
C GLU A 141 -12.77 4.13 -15.40
N VAL A 142 -13.76 4.57 -14.62
CA VAL A 142 -15.17 4.20 -14.84
C VAL A 142 -15.67 4.69 -16.20
N LYS A 143 -15.32 5.93 -16.61
CA LYS A 143 -15.67 6.47 -17.93
C LYS A 143 -15.02 5.67 -19.06
N GLU A 144 -13.77 5.27 -18.89
CA GLU A 144 -13.04 4.47 -19.89
C GLU A 144 -13.70 3.10 -20.10
N ILE A 145 -14.17 2.45 -19.04
CA ILE A 145 -14.89 1.18 -19.14
C ILE A 145 -16.22 1.36 -19.88
N MET A 146 -17.02 2.38 -19.53
CA MET A 146 -18.32 2.63 -20.18
C MET A 146 -18.21 2.91 -21.69
N THR A 147 -17.09 3.44 -22.17
CA THR A 147 -16.89 3.74 -23.60
C THR A 147 -16.41 2.55 -24.42
N LYS A 148 -15.86 1.50 -23.78
CA LYS A 148 -15.40 0.27 -24.46
C LYS A 148 -16.52 -0.72 -24.74
N ASP A 149 -17.66 -0.61 -24.07
CA ASP A 149 -18.82 -1.49 -24.23
C ASP A 149 -19.79 -1.06 -25.36
N LEU A 150 -19.42 -0.10 -26.22
CA LEU A 150 -20.18 0.25 -27.42
C LEU A 150 -19.70 -0.57 -28.64
N PRO A 151 -20.42 -1.62 -29.08
CA PRO A 151 -20.11 -2.28 -30.33
C PRO A 151 -20.47 -1.34 -31.49
N SER A 152 -19.43 -0.85 -32.17
CA SER A 152 -19.55 -0.26 -33.51
C SER A 152 -20.04 -1.34 -34.48
N GLY A 153 -21.36 -1.46 -34.60
CA GLY A 153 -22.05 -2.38 -35.49
C GLY A 153 -22.18 -1.81 -36.90
N ASN A 154 -21.17 -2.12 -37.72
CA ASN A 154 -21.22 -2.46 -39.15
C ASN A 154 -21.89 -1.54 -40.18
N LYS A 155 -21.05 -1.15 -41.14
CA LYS A 155 -21.37 -0.70 -42.49
C LYS A 155 -22.25 -1.73 -43.22
N SER A 156 -23.42 -1.30 -43.70
CA SER A 156 -24.03 -1.78 -44.94
C SER A 156 -24.25 -0.54 -45.81
N GLY A 157 -23.63 -0.34 -46.96
CA GLY A 157 -23.47 -1.34 -48.00
C GLY A 157 -24.79 -1.58 -48.74
N LEU A 158 -25.53 -0.51 -49.09
CA LEU A 158 -26.61 -0.60 -50.08
C LEU A 158 -26.06 -0.18 -51.46
N PHE A 159 -25.59 -1.17 -52.20
CA PHE A 159 -25.70 -1.19 -53.66
C PHE A 159 -27.17 -1.50 -54.00
N ASN A 160 -27.83 -0.58 -54.69
CA ASN A 160 -28.54 -0.78 -55.97
C ASN A 160 -29.05 0.58 -56.45
#